data_AF-A0A9R1WGK8-F1
#
_entry.id   AF-A0A9R1WGK8-F1
#
_cell.length_a   1.000
_cell.length_b   1.000
_cell.length_c   1.000
_cell.angle_alpha   90.00
_cell.angle_beta   90.00
_cell.angle_gamma   90.00
#
_symmetry.space_group_name_H-M   'P 1'
#
loop_
_entity.id
_entity.type
_entity.pdbx_description
1 polymer ?
#
loop_
_entity_poly.entity_id
_entity_poly.type
_entity_poly.pdbx_seq_one_letter_code
_entity_poly.pdbx_strand_id
1 'polypeptide(L)'
;MAQVVATKLLHNSFFSNGSLNNQSEKIKPAGFASSGRIIPSHHRILTVTARRTADLQVVPVTPEDIPKIGEQSYQVLGKGDSSVAMWSKPIIKRKTKIVCTIGPSTDTKEMIWKLAEAGMNVARLNMSHGDHSSHQKVIDLVKEYNAQHKDNVIAIMLDTKGPEVRSGDLPQPVNLASGQEFTFTIKRGVGTADCVSVNYDDFVNDVEAGDMLLVDGGMMSLLVKSKTEDSVKCEVIDGGELKSRRHLNVRGKSATLPSITEKDWDDIKFGVDNQVDFYAVSFVKDAEVIHELKNYLKSCGADIQVIPKIESADSIPNLHSIITASDGAMVARGDLGAELPIEEVPLLQEEIIRTCRSMGKAVIVATNMLESMIVHPTPTRAEVSDIAIAVREGADAVMLSGETAHGKFPLKAVNVMHTVSLRTESSLMSGGTLSSLNQAFKVD
;
A
#
# COMPACT_ATOMS: atom_id res chain seq x y z
N MET A 1 -5.49 -16.88 39.74
CA MET A 1 -6.41 -17.96 39.35
C MET A 1 -6.95 -17.64 37.96
N ALA A 2 -6.40 -18.29 36.95
CA ALA A 2 -6.87 -18.24 35.57
C ALA A 2 -6.76 -19.68 35.04
N GLN A 3 -7.88 -20.27 34.67
CA GLN A 3 -7.97 -21.64 34.16
C GLN A 3 -7.62 -21.64 32.68
N VAL A 4 -6.63 -22.46 32.31
CA VAL A 4 -6.38 -22.90 30.94
C VAL A 4 -6.93 -24.31 30.84
N VAL A 5 -7.95 -24.51 29.99
CA VAL A 5 -8.48 -25.82 29.65
C VAL A 5 -7.98 -26.16 28.24
N ALA A 6 -7.17 -27.21 28.13
CA ALA A 6 -6.80 -27.85 26.87
C ALA A 6 -7.46 -29.22 26.82
N THR A 7 -8.24 -29.50 25.77
CA THR A 7 -8.91 -30.78 25.58
C THR A 7 -8.43 -31.44 24.28
N LYS A 8 -8.21 -32.75 24.41
CA LYS A 8 -7.56 -33.70 23.49
C LYS A 8 -8.29 -33.87 22.14
N LEU A 9 -7.50 -34.10 21.09
CA LEU A 9 -7.94 -34.70 19.83
C LEU A 9 -8.07 -36.22 19.99
N LEU A 10 -9.25 -36.75 19.65
CA LEU A 10 -9.54 -38.18 19.57
C LEU A 10 -9.31 -38.69 18.13
N HIS A 11 -8.58 -39.79 18.04
CA HIS A 11 -8.46 -40.66 16.87
C HIS A 11 -9.82 -41.29 16.54
N ASN A 12 -10.15 -41.37 15.25
CA ASN A 12 -11.12 -42.34 14.74
C ASN A 12 -10.47 -43.13 13.59
N SER A 13 -10.51 -44.44 13.72
CA SER A 13 -10.01 -45.45 12.80
C SER A 13 -11.12 -45.95 11.87
N PHE A 14 -10.80 -46.20 10.60
CA PHE A 14 -11.52 -47.12 9.73
C PHE A 14 -10.53 -47.94 8.87
N PHE A 15 -10.89 -49.21 8.68
CA PHE A 15 -10.12 -50.33 8.09
C PHE A 15 -9.99 -50.27 6.55
N SER A 16 -8.88 -50.78 5.97
CA SER A 16 -8.79 -52.13 5.36
C SER A 16 -7.59 -52.36 4.39
N ASN A 17 -6.90 -53.49 4.62
CA ASN A 17 -6.20 -54.47 3.75
C ASN A 17 -5.09 -54.16 2.71
N GLY A 18 -3.97 -54.89 2.88
CA GLY A 18 -3.00 -55.37 1.85
C GLY A 18 -1.51 -55.17 2.24
N SER A 19 -0.80 -56.11 2.91
CA SER A 19 0.02 -57.24 2.37
C SER A 19 1.16 -56.77 1.43
N LEU A 20 2.48 -57.03 1.54
CA LEU A 20 3.33 -58.10 2.12
C LEU A 20 4.83 -57.63 2.09
N ASN A 21 5.68 -58.23 2.95
CA ASN A 21 7.14 -58.54 2.76
C ASN A 21 8.19 -57.41 2.62
N ASN A 22 9.44 -57.48 3.09
CA ASN A 22 10.23 -58.38 3.95
C ASN A 22 11.63 -57.73 4.18
N GLN A 23 12.40 -58.26 5.15
CA GLN A 23 13.87 -58.17 5.34
C GLN A 23 14.48 -57.25 6.43
N SER A 24 14.86 -57.95 7.52
CA SER A 24 16.07 -57.92 8.36
C SER A 24 17.31 -57.19 7.79
N GLU A 25 18.17 -56.56 8.59
CA GLU A 25 19.13 -57.23 9.50
C GLU A 25 19.66 -56.34 10.64
N LYS A 26 19.98 -57.02 11.75
CA LYS A 26 20.65 -56.52 12.95
C LYS A 26 22.18 -56.62 12.78
N ILE A 27 22.93 -55.62 13.23
CA ILE A 27 24.32 -55.77 13.68
C ILE A 27 24.50 -55.08 15.03
N LYS A 28 25.10 -55.81 16.00
CA LYS A 28 25.48 -55.44 17.37
C LYS A 28 26.71 -56.35 17.72
N PRO A 29 27.48 -56.13 18.80
CA PRO A 29 28.32 -54.98 19.18
C PRO A 29 29.73 -55.42 19.69
N ALA A 30 30.63 -54.48 20.06
CA ALA A 30 31.67 -54.62 21.11
C ALA A 30 32.28 -53.22 21.36
N GLY A 31 32.66 -52.77 22.56
CA GLY A 31 32.77 -53.41 23.86
C GLY A 31 32.85 -52.39 25.00
N PHE A 32 32.81 -52.91 26.24
CA PHE A 32 32.83 -52.21 27.52
C PHE A 32 34.24 -51.77 27.95
N ALA A 33 34.33 -50.62 28.62
CA ALA A 33 35.25 -50.40 29.73
C ALA A 33 34.65 -49.38 30.71
N SER A 34 34.70 -49.72 32.01
CA SER A 34 34.08 -49.02 33.12
C SER A 34 35.09 -48.16 33.90
N SER A 35 34.60 -47.07 34.50
CA SER A 35 35.00 -46.63 35.85
C SER A 35 34.10 -45.47 36.28
N GLY A 36 33.36 -45.65 37.37
CA GLY A 36 32.49 -44.64 37.95
C GLY A 36 33.20 -43.76 38.97
N ARG A 37 32.71 -42.53 39.14
CA ARG A 37 32.75 -41.73 40.37
C ARG A 37 31.55 -40.78 40.39
N ILE A 38 30.78 -40.83 41.48
CA ILE A 38 29.71 -39.90 41.86
C ILE A 38 30.29 -38.96 42.93
N ILE A 39 29.96 -37.66 42.90
CA ILE A 39 29.92 -36.68 44.02
C ILE A 39 29.34 -35.33 43.48
N PRO A 40 28.71 -34.47 44.32
CA PRO A 40 27.34 -33.97 44.09
C PRO A 40 27.20 -32.55 43.53
N SER A 41 26.03 -32.25 42.95
CA SER A 41 25.65 -30.92 42.45
C SER A 41 25.20 -29.99 43.58
N HIS A 42 25.97 -28.93 43.82
CA HIS A 42 25.54 -27.79 44.63
C HIS A 42 24.57 -26.89 43.84
N HIS A 43 23.34 -26.73 44.34
CA HIS A 43 22.44 -25.66 43.90
C HIS A 43 22.89 -24.32 44.53
N ARG A 44 23.37 -23.39 43.70
CA ARG A 44 23.48 -21.97 44.07
C ARG A 44 22.20 -21.24 43.67
N ILE A 45 21.45 -20.78 44.66
CA ILE A 45 20.37 -19.81 44.52
C ILE A 45 21.03 -18.44 44.31
N LEU A 46 20.78 -17.80 43.15
CA LEU A 46 21.18 -16.42 42.88
C LEU A 46 20.00 -15.50 43.21
N THR A 47 20.17 -14.69 44.26
CA THR A 47 19.26 -13.63 44.66
C THR A 47 19.44 -12.43 43.72
N VAL A 48 18.39 -12.03 43.00
CA VAL A 48 18.40 -10.82 42.16
C VAL A 48 17.96 -9.64 43.01
N THR A 49 18.89 -8.72 43.28
CA THR A 49 18.61 -7.45 43.98
C THR A 49 18.31 -6.37 42.94
N ALA A 50 17.08 -5.86 42.91
CA ALA A 50 16.70 -4.71 42.08
C ALA A 50 17.36 -3.43 42.64
N ARG A 51 18.19 -2.76 41.83
CA ARG A 51 18.67 -1.40 42.13
C ARG A 51 17.67 -0.38 41.56
N ARG A 52 17.15 0.50 42.43
CA ARG A 52 16.43 1.71 42.03
C ARG A 52 17.37 2.63 41.24
N THR A 53 17.00 2.98 40.01
CA THR A 53 17.60 4.09 39.27
C THR A 53 16.90 5.40 39.63
N ALA A 54 17.70 6.45 39.83
CA ALA A 54 17.31 7.78 40.27
C ALA A 54 16.52 8.57 39.21
N ASP A 55 15.85 9.62 39.68
CA ASP A 55 14.95 10.51 38.94
C ASP A 55 15.56 11.12 37.67
N LEU A 56 14.80 11.11 36.58
CA LEU A 56 15.12 11.82 35.33
C LEU A 56 14.74 13.31 35.48
N GLN A 57 15.73 14.20 35.51
CA GLN A 57 15.52 15.64 35.33
C GLN A 57 15.46 15.97 33.83
N VAL A 58 14.38 16.63 33.42
CA VAL A 58 14.20 17.21 32.08
C VAL A 58 14.79 18.63 32.08
N VAL A 59 15.76 18.90 31.21
CA VAL A 59 16.30 20.25 30.97
C VAL A 59 15.66 20.82 29.70
N PRO A 60 15.12 22.06 29.72
CA PRO A 60 14.54 22.68 28.53
C PRO A 60 15.64 23.23 27.60
N VAL A 61 15.50 23.00 26.30
CA VAL A 61 16.40 23.54 25.25
C VAL A 61 15.71 24.75 24.60
N THR A 62 16.40 25.89 24.53
CA THR A 62 15.90 27.14 23.93
C THR A 62 16.24 27.25 22.43
N PRO A 63 15.53 28.10 21.65
CA PRO A 63 15.52 28.07 20.18
C PRO A 63 16.81 28.52 19.46
N GLU A 64 17.93 28.67 20.16
CA GLU A 64 19.15 29.29 19.61
C GLU A 64 20.25 28.28 19.21
N ASP A 65 20.01 26.98 19.37
CA ASP A 65 21.01 25.92 19.12
C ASP A 65 20.95 25.27 17.72
N ILE A 66 20.57 26.00 16.66
CA ILE A 66 20.59 25.48 15.28
C ILE A 66 21.77 26.09 14.49
N PRO A 67 22.78 25.30 14.05
CA PRO A 67 23.79 25.81 13.15
C PRO A 67 23.20 26.06 11.76
N LYS A 68 23.38 27.28 11.25
CA LYS A 68 23.06 27.68 9.87
C LYS A 68 23.96 26.93 8.89
N ILE A 69 23.38 26.19 7.95
CA ILE A 69 24.11 25.54 6.87
C ILE A 69 24.29 26.54 5.73
N GLY A 70 25.51 27.06 5.59
CA GLY A 70 26.00 27.73 4.39
C GLY A 70 26.85 26.78 3.57
N GLU A 71 26.67 26.81 2.24
CA GLU A 71 27.45 26.07 1.25
C GLU A 71 28.94 26.41 1.35
N GLN A 72 29.80 25.43 1.68
CA GLN A 72 31.20 25.45 1.27
C GLN A 72 31.71 24.03 1.02
N SER A 73 32.26 23.85 -0.17
CA SER A 73 33.07 22.72 -0.62
C SER A 73 34.28 22.49 0.29
N TYR A 74 34.45 21.27 0.80
CA TYR A 74 35.68 20.84 1.47
C TYR A 74 36.21 19.54 0.86
N GLN A 75 37.30 19.66 0.11
CA GLN A 75 38.31 18.61 -0.03
C GLN A 75 39.04 18.49 1.31
N VAL A 76 39.07 17.30 1.92
CA VAL A 76 39.97 17.02 3.05
C VAL A 76 40.58 15.62 2.89
N LEU A 77 41.86 15.61 2.53
CA LEU A 77 42.82 14.60 2.98
C LEU A 77 43.05 14.80 4.48
N GLY A 78 42.97 13.74 5.29
CA GLY A 78 43.60 13.72 6.61
C GLY A 78 42.72 13.22 7.77
N LYS A 79 42.96 11.96 8.13
CA LYS A 79 42.93 11.34 9.48
C LYS A 79 41.96 11.92 10.53
N GLY A 80 41.03 11.05 10.92
CA GLY A 80 40.66 10.86 12.33
C GLY A 80 39.34 11.49 12.77
N ASP A 81 38.22 10.85 12.42
CA ASP A 81 37.12 10.64 13.37
C ASP A 81 36.21 9.51 12.86
N SER A 82 36.33 8.34 13.49
CA SER A 82 35.76 7.07 13.03
C SER A 82 34.51 6.70 13.83
N SER A 83 33.39 7.36 13.59
CA SER A 83 32.09 6.93 14.15
C SER A 83 30.87 7.18 13.26
N VAL A 84 31.01 7.84 12.09
CA VAL A 84 29.89 8.08 11.15
C VAL A 84 29.94 7.16 9.90
N ALA A 85 30.97 6.32 9.78
CA ALA A 85 31.26 5.54 8.57
C ALA A 85 30.83 4.05 8.62
N MET A 86 29.81 3.68 9.40
CA MET A 86 29.44 2.25 9.52
C MET A 86 28.53 1.74 8.39
N TRP A 87 27.86 2.63 7.65
CA TRP A 87 27.13 2.29 6.43
C TRP A 87 27.57 3.22 5.32
N SER A 88 28.32 2.70 4.35
CA SER A 88 28.71 3.44 3.14
C SER A 88 27.44 3.95 2.46
N LYS A 89 27.30 5.27 2.28
CA LYS A 89 26.23 5.83 1.45
C LYS A 89 26.37 5.21 0.04
N PRO A 90 25.29 4.63 -0.53
CA PRO A 90 25.38 4.09 -1.88
C PRO A 90 25.76 5.21 -2.84
N ILE A 91 26.79 4.99 -3.66
CA ILE A 91 27.28 5.93 -4.68
C ILE A 91 26.35 5.91 -5.93
N ILE A 92 25.24 5.19 -5.87
CA ILE A 92 24.37 4.89 -7.00
C ILE A 92 23.17 5.86 -7.00
N LYS A 93 22.73 6.30 -8.18
CA LYS A 93 21.47 7.03 -8.34
C LYS A 93 20.30 6.05 -8.31
N ARG A 94 19.31 6.31 -7.45
CA ARG A 94 18.08 5.50 -7.36
C ARG A 94 17.39 5.42 -8.73
N LYS A 95 16.97 4.22 -9.11
CA LYS A 95 16.32 3.92 -10.40
C LYS A 95 14.80 3.87 -10.30
N THR A 96 14.24 3.12 -9.35
CA THR A 96 12.80 3.04 -9.08
C THR A 96 12.28 4.42 -8.77
N LYS A 97 11.19 4.87 -9.40
CA LYS A 97 10.57 6.19 -9.25
C LYS A 97 9.65 6.27 -8.04
N ILE A 98 9.40 7.49 -7.57
CA ILE A 98 8.48 7.76 -6.45
C ILE A 98 7.35 8.64 -6.96
N VAL A 99 6.13 8.13 -6.86
CA VAL A 99 4.89 8.88 -7.09
C VAL A 99 4.41 9.40 -5.75
N CYS A 100 4.15 10.70 -5.63
CA CYS A 100 3.58 11.30 -4.42
C CYS A 100 2.23 11.92 -4.76
N THR A 101 1.20 11.55 -4.00
CA THR A 101 -0.09 12.23 -4.07
C THR A 101 0.03 13.59 -3.39
N ILE A 102 -0.34 14.65 -4.11
CA ILE A 102 -0.37 16.02 -3.58
C ILE A 102 -1.73 16.28 -2.95
N GLY A 103 -1.74 16.90 -1.77
CA GLY A 103 -2.95 17.22 -1.03
C GLY A 103 -2.73 18.31 0.00
N PRO A 104 -3.65 18.53 0.95
CA PRO A 104 -3.60 19.66 1.89
C PRO A 104 -2.32 19.78 2.73
N SER A 105 -1.56 18.70 2.91
CA SER A 105 -0.26 18.75 3.62
C SER A 105 0.91 19.14 2.72
N THR A 106 0.71 19.17 1.39
CA THR A 106 1.77 19.24 0.38
C THR A 106 1.45 20.11 -0.83
N ASP A 107 0.34 20.84 -0.85
CA ASP A 107 -0.13 21.66 -1.97
C ASP A 107 0.47 23.08 -2.04
N THR A 108 1.40 23.42 -1.14
CA THR A 108 2.13 24.69 -1.19
C THR A 108 3.40 24.58 -2.05
N LYS A 109 3.83 25.71 -2.61
CA LYS A 109 5.07 25.83 -3.38
C LYS A 109 6.27 25.24 -2.65
N GLU A 110 6.47 25.65 -1.39
CA GLU A 110 7.60 25.23 -0.56
C GLU A 110 7.59 23.71 -0.35
N MET A 111 6.41 23.11 -0.21
CA MET A 111 6.31 21.69 0.06
C MET A 111 6.50 20.84 -1.20
N ILE A 112 5.92 21.24 -2.33
CA ILE A 112 6.14 20.58 -3.62
C ILE A 112 7.63 20.58 -3.96
N TRP A 113 8.32 21.71 -3.77
CA TRP A 113 9.75 21.82 -4.07
C TRP A 113 10.59 20.94 -3.13
N LYS A 114 10.27 20.92 -1.82
CA LYS A 114 10.92 20.01 -0.87
C LYS A 114 10.67 18.54 -1.19
N LEU A 115 9.48 18.17 -1.68
CA LEU A 115 9.20 16.80 -2.13
C LEU A 115 10.03 16.44 -3.37
N ALA A 116 10.12 17.35 -4.34
CA ALA A 116 10.94 17.18 -5.53
C ALA A 116 12.43 16.97 -5.17
N GLU A 117 12.96 17.78 -4.26
CA GLU A 117 14.34 17.64 -3.74
C GLU A 117 14.55 16.36 -2.93
N ALA A 118 13.53 15.93 -2.16
CA ALA A 118 13.57 14.68 -1.40
C ALA A 118 13.49 13.42 -2.29
N GLY A 119 13.14 13.57 -3.57
CA GLY A 119 13.19 12.50 -4.57
C GLY A 119 11.85 12.08 -5.17
N MET A 120 10.79 12.88 -5.01
CA MET A 120 9.55 12.74 -5.81
C MET A 120 9.89 12.80 -7.30
N ASN A 121 9.24 11.98 -8.12
CA ASN A 121 9.36 12.01 -9.58
C ASN A 121 8.05 12.31 -10.29
N VAL A 122 6.93 11.96 -9.66
CA VAL A 122 5.60 12.19 -10.21
C VAL A 122 4.72 12.80 -9.12
N ALA A 123 4.11 13.94 -9.43
CA ALA A 123 3.05 14.55 -8.63
C ALA A 123 1.70 13.97 -9.09
N ARG A 124 1.05 13.17 -8.23
CA ARG A 124 -0.27 12.59 -8.48
C ARG A 124 -1.37 13.52 -7.95
N LEU A 125 -2.34 13.82 -8.81
CA LEU A 125 -3.54 14.59 -8.53
C LEU A 125 -4.72 13.62 -8.46
N ASN A 126 -5.29 13.42 -7.27
CA ASN A 126 -6.41 12.50 -7.07
C ASN A 126 -7.75 13.21 -7.31
N MET A 127 -8.43 12.90 -8.41
CA MET A 127 -9.68 13.57 -8.80
C MET A 127 -10.92 13.11 -8.03
N SER A 128 -10.79 12.11 -7.15
CA SER A 128 -11.82 11.81 -6.13
C SER A 128 -11.95 12.94 -5.10
N HIS A 129 -10.94 13.82 -4.99
CA HIS A 129 -10.91 14.96 -4.08
C HIS A 129 -10.48 16.25 -4.79
N GLY A 130 -10.90 17.39 -4.24
CA GLY A 130 -10.59 18.70 -4.83
C GLY A 130 -11.40 18.99 -6.10
N ASP A 131 -11.24 20.21 -6.60
CA ASP A 131 -11.80 20.69 -7.86
C ASP A 131 -10.68 21.05 -8.86
N HIS A 132 -11.05 21.32 -10.12
CA HIS A 132 -10.09 21.72 -11.15
C HIS A 132 -9.27 22.95 -10.76
N SER A 133 -9.85 23.89 -10.01
CA SER A 133 -9.14 25.11 -9.55
C SER A 133 -8.02 24.78 -8.57
N SER A 134 -8.28 23.89 -7.60
CA SER A 134 -7.27 23.41 -6.66
C SER A 134 -6.16 22.63 -7.36
N HIS A 135 -6.50 21.74 -8.29
CA HIS A 135 -5.53 20.97 -9.06
C HIS A 135 -4.73 21.83 -10.03
N GLN A 136 -5.33 22.87 -10.63
CA GLN A 136 -4.64 23.83 -11.50
C GLN A 136 -3.48 24.50 -10.76
N LYS A 137 -3.69 24.93 -9.50
CA LYS A 137 -2.63 25.54 -8.70
C LYS A 137 -1.45 24.60 -8.52
N VAL A 138 -1.70 23.32 -8.27
CA VAL A 138 -0.63 22.31 -8.13
C VAL A 138 0.11 22.13 -9.45
N ILE A 139 -0.61 22.03 -10.57
CA ILE A 139 -0.02 21.92 -11.92
C ILE A 139 0.89 23.12 -12.21
N ASP A 140 0.42 24.34 -11.93
CA ASP A 140 1.17 25.57 -12.17
C ASP A 140 2.46 25.59 -11.34
N LEU A 141 2.41 25.18 -10.07
CA LEU A 141 3.58 25.12 -9.19
C LEU A 141 4.60 24.05 -9.63
N VAL A 142 4.14 22.89 -10.11
CA VAL A 142 5.02 21.84 -10.65
C VAL A 142 5.68 22.32 -11.94
N LYS A 143 4.93 22.98 -12.83
CA LYS A 143 5.48 23.59 -14.06
C LYS A 143 6.49 24.70 -13.74
N GLU A 144 6.21 25.52 -12.72
CA GLU A 144 7.14 26.55 -12.24
C GLU A 144 8.45 25.93 -11.74
N TYR A 145 8.38 24.82 -11.00
CA TYR A 145 9.56 24.08 -10.55
C TYR A 145 10.37 23.55 -11.74
N ASN A 146 9.70 22.88 -12.69
CA ASN A 146 10.32 22.30 -13.88
C ASN A 146 10.98 23.34 -14.78
N ALA A 147 10.45 24.57 -14.85
CA ALA A 147 11.07 25.66 -15.61
C ALA A 147 12.43 26.10 -15.02
N GLN A 148 12.65 25.88 -13.71
CA GLN A 148 13.88 26.25 -13.00
C GLN A 148 14.88 25.09 -12.85
N HIS A 149 14.43 23.84 -13.02
CA HIS A 149 15.24 22.65 -12.77
C HIS A 149 15.26 21.71 -13.97
N LYS A 150 16.42 21.61 -14.65
CA LYS A 150 16.58 20.76 -15.84
C LYS A 150 16.91 19.30 -15.51
N ASP A 151 17.58 19.06 -14.38
CA ASP A 151 18.11 17.73 -14.02
C ASP A 151 17.16 16.90 -13.13
N ASN A 152 16.07 17.52 -12.65
CA ASN A 152 15.06 16.91 -11.79
C ASN A 152 13.65 17.34 -12.22
N VAL A 153 13.20 16.87 -13.38
CA VAL A 153 11.85 17.16 -13.88
C VAL A 153 10.83 16.27 -13.15
N ILE A 154 9.73 16.88 -12.71
CA ILE A 154 8.60 16.23 -12.06
C ILE A 154 7.47 16.05 -13.07
N ALA A 155 7.05 14.81 -13.30
CA ALA A 155 5.88 14.53 -14.13
C ALA A 155 4.59 14.74 -13.33
N ILE A 156 3.48 14.97 -14.04
CA ILE A 156 2.15 15.18 -13.49
C ILE A 156 1.27 14.01 -13.91
N MET A 157 0.63 13.38 -12.92
CA MET A 157 -0.31 12.28 -13.12
C MET A 157 -1.69 12.70 -12.63
N LEU A 158 -2.70 12.59 -13.49
CA LEU A 158 -4.09 12.79 -13.12
C LEU A 158 -4.73 11.41 -12.88
N ASP A 159 -5.17 11.17 -11.65
CA ASP A 159 -5.83 9.92 -11.25
C ASP A 159 -7.35 10.12 -11.22
N THR A 160 -8.03 9.45 -12.13
CA THR A 160 -9.49 9.57 -12.34
C THR A 160 -10.26 9.06 -11.13
N LYS A 161 -11.45 9.61 -10.89
CA LYS A 161 -12.29 9.15 -9.79
C LYS A 161 -12.83 7.74 -10.06
N GLY A 162 -13.29 7.50 -11.28
CA GLY A 162 -13.91 6.25 -11.68
C GLY A 162 -15.30 6.02 -11.06
N PRO A 163 -15.91 4.88 -11.39
CA PRO A 163 -17.23 4.50 -10.89
C PRO A 163 -17.21 4.02 -9.44
N GLU A 164 -17.52 4.92 -8.50
CA GLU A 164 -17.59 4.59 -7.07
C GLU A 164 -19.04 4.47 -6.58
N VAL A 165 -19.37 3.34 -5.97
CA VAL A 165 -20.62 3.17 -5.21
C VAL A 165 -20.39 3.69 -3.78
N ARG A 166 -21.27 4.57 -3.31
CA ARG A 166 -21.17 5.21 -2.01
C ARG A 166 -22.49 5.20 -1.26
N SER A 167 -22.40 5.11 0.07
CA SER A 167 -23.55 5.36 0.94
C SER A 167 -24.02 6.82 0.84
N GLY A 168 -25.27 7.05 1.18
CA GLY A 168 -25.88 8.37 1.21
C GLY A 168 -25.44 9.21 2.40
N ASP A 169 -26.13 10.32 2.58
CA ASP A 169 -25.90 11.20 3.73
C ASP A 169 -26.63 10.66 4.96
N LEU A 170 -25.91 10.59 6.08
CA LEU A 170 -26.46 10.30 7.40
C LEU A 170 -26.54 11.59 8.22
N PRO A 171 -27.65 11.84 8.96
CA PRO A 171 -27.76 13.00 9.84
C PRO A 171 -26.68 13.04 10.92
N GLN A 172 -26.26 11.87 11.37
CA GLN A 172 -25.18 11.65 12.33
C GLN A 172 -24.53 10.29 12.07
N PRO A 173 -23.25 10.09 12.44
CA PRO A 173 -22.62 8.79 12.35
C PRO A 173 -23.44 7.71 13.08
N VAL A 174 -23.52 6.51 12.48
CA VAL A 174 -24.26 5.38 13.02
C VAL A 174 -23.28 4.29 13.42
N ASN A 175 -23.33 3.84 14.67
CA ASN A 175 -22.53 2.71 15.13
C ASN A 175 -23.25 1.41 14.82
N LEU A 176 -22.61 0.59 13.99
CA LEU A 176 -23.11 -0.71 13.59
C LEU A 176 -22.53 -1.81 14.47
N ALA A 177 -23.38 -2.58 15.15
CA ALA A 177 -22.97 -3.72 15.98
C ALA A 177 -23.05 -5.04 15.20
N SER A 178 -22.11 -5.96 15.43
CA SER A 178 -22.16 -7.31 14.83
C SER A 178 -23.47 -8.03 15.17
N GLY A 179 -24.05 -8.70 14.17
CA GLY A 179 -25.32 -9.41 14.23
C GLY A 179 -26.57 -8.54 14.05
N GLN A 180 -26.44 -7.21 13.99
CA GLN A 180 -27.60 -6.35 13.73
C GLN A 180 -27.98 -6.37 12.23
N GLU A 181 -29.25 -6.08 11.93
CA GLU A 181 -29.68 -5.82 10.56
C GLU A 181 -29.41 -4.36 10.16
N PHE A 182 -29.00 -4.15 8.91
CA PHE A 182 -28.85 -2.83 8.32
C PHE A 182 -29.23 -2.88 6.83
N THR A 183 -29.92 -1.84 6.36
CA THR A 183 -30.47 -1.81 5.00
C THR A 183 -29.78 -0.75 4.14
N PHE A 184 -29.44 -1.11 2.91
CA PHE A 184 -29.01 -0.18 1.87
C PHE A 184 -30.12 -0.03 0.85
N THR A 185 -30.52 1.19 0.50
CA THR A 185 -31.64 1.42 -0.43
C THR A 185 -31.25 2.36 -1.57
N ILE A 186 -31.84 2.18 -2.75
CA ILE A 186 -31.67 3.13 -3.87
C ILE A 186 -32.59 4.35 -3.73
N LYS A 187 -33.51 4.34 -2.76
CA LYS A 187 -34.37 5.49 -2.45
C LYS A 187 -33.54 6.67 -1.93
N ARG A 188 -33.44 7.73 -2.74
CA ARG A 188 -32.65 8.93 -2.43
C ARG A 188 -33.11 9.63 -1.15
N GLY A 189 -32.16 10.16 -0.39
CA GLY A 189 -32.43 10.96 0.82
C GLY A 189 -32.73 10.15 2.08
N VAL A 190 -32.73 8.80 2.00
CA VAL A 190 -32.86 7.95 3.19
C VAL A 190 -31.54 7.93 3.97
N GLY A 191 -31.64 8.18 5.28
CA GLY A 191 -30.55 8.11 6.24
C GLY A 191 -31.10 8.02 7.67
N THR A 192 -31.23 6.80 8.18
CA THR A 192 -31.73 6.46 9.52
C THR A 192 -30.71 5.60 10.26
N ALA A 193 -31.03 5.18 11.50
CA ALA A 193 -30.16 4.32 12.30
C ALA A 193 -30.01 2.89 11.73
N ASP A 194 -30.92 2.47 10.87
CA ASP A 194 -31.05 1.11 10.34
C ASP A 194 -31.09 1.05 8.80
N CYS A 195 -31.09 2.19 8.12
CA CYS A 195 -31.17 2.26 6.67
C CYS A 195 -30.43 3.48 6.11
N VAL A 196 -29.69 3.31 5.02
CA VAL A 196 -29.06 4.41 4.30
C VAL A 196 -29.26 4.24 2.79
N SER A 197 -29.40 5.38 2.10
CA SER A 197 -29.42 5.40 0.65
C SER A 197 -28.05 5.00 0.07
N VAL A 198 -28.03 4.57 -1.19
CA VAL A 198 -26.82 4.35 -2.01
C VAL A 198 -26.90 5.28 -3.21
N ASN A 199 -25.77 5.77 -3.71
CA ASN A 199 -25.68 6.73 -4.83
C ASN A 199 -25.85 6.10 -6.23
N TYR A 200 -26.15 4.82 -6.33
CA TYR A 200 -26.19 4.05 -7.58
C TYR A 200 -27.50 3.26 -7.70
N ASP A 201 -28.28 3.53 -8.76
CA ASP A 201 -29.66 3.03 -8.89
C ASP A 201 -29.72 1.52 -9.19
N ASP A 202 -28.72 0.98 -9.88
CA ASP A 202 -28.65 -0.46 -10.19
C ASP A 202 -27.97 -1.30 -9.09
N PHE A 203 -27.68 -0.69 -7.93
CA PHE A 203 -27.03 -1.38 -6.81
C PHE A 203 -27.74 -2.68 -6.38
N VAL A 204 -29.07 -2.70 -6.40
CA VAL A 204 -29.88 -3.88 -6.03
C VAL A 204 -29.71 -5.02 -7.04
N ASN A 205 -29.45 -4.70 -8.32
CA ASN A 205 -29.25 -5.68 -9.39
C ASN A 205 -27.85 -6.29 -9.35
N ASP A 206 -26.86 -5.54 -8.85
CA ASP A 206 -25.46 -5.99 -8.75
C ASP A 206 -25.17 -6.84 -7.50
N VAL A 207 -26.16 -7.02 -6.62
CA VAL A 207 -26.03 -7.71 -5.34
C VAL A 207 -26.97 -8.91 -5.25
N GLU A 208 -26.49 -10.02 -4.69
CA GLU A 208 -27.25 -11.25 -4.43
C GLU A 208 -27.20 -11.68 -2.95
N ALA A 209 -28.20 -12.46 -2.53
CA ALA A 209 -28.18 -13.05 -1.20
C ALA A 209 -26.96 -13.97 -1.04
N GLY A 210 -26.23 -13.78 0.06
CA GLY A 210 -24.96 -14.46 0.32
C GLY A 210 -23.71 -13.64 -0.06
N ASP A 211 -23.86 -12.53 -0.79
CA ASP A 211 -22.74 -11.64 -1.07
C ASP A 211 -22.24 -10.93 0.20
N MET A 212 -20.95 -10.60 0.21
CA MET A 212 -20.34 -9.79 1.26
C MET A 212 -20.19 -8.35 0.78
N LEU A 213 -20.97 -7.45 1.38
CA LEU A 213 -20.85 -6.01 1.18
C LEU A 213 -19.78 -5.44 2.12
N LEU A 214 -18.84 -4.69 1.59
CA LEU A 214 -17.75 -4.08 2.31
C LEU A 214 -17.93 -2.56 2.34
N VAL A 215 -17.61 -1.94 3.47
CA VAL A 215 -17.56 -0.49 3.62
C VAL A 215 -16.12 -0.03 3.82
N ASP A 216 -15.71 1.00 3.08
CA ASP A 216 -14.37 1.60 3.11
C ASP A 216 -13.24 0.54 3.04
N GLY A 217 -13.30 -0.34 2.03
CA GLY A 217 -12.27 -1.37 1.82
C GLY A 217 -12.26 -2.48 2.87
N GLY A 218 -13.39 -2.73 3.54
CA GLY A 218 -13.53 -3.81 4.51
C GLY A 218 -13.33 -3.39 5.97
N MET A 219 -13.32 -2.08 6.28
CA MET A 219 -13.40 -1.60 7.67
C MET A 219 -14.69 -2.03 8.36
N MET A 220 -15.75 -2.24 7.60
CA MET A 220 -16.96 -2.94 8.02
C MET A 220 -17.36 -3.93 6.94
N SER A 221 -18.01 -5.02 7.34
CA SER A 221 -18.49 -6.07 6.43
C SER A 221 -19.92 -6.45 6.80
N LEU A 222 -20.76 -6.63 5.79
CA LEU A 222 -22.16 -7.01 5.97
C LEU A 222 -22.53 -8.11 4.99
N LEU A 223 -23.14 -9.17 5.49
CA LEU A 223 -23.64 -10.29 4.70
C LEU A 223 -25.03 -9.96 4.17
N VAL A 224 -25.20 -10.01 2.86
CA VAL A 224 -26.51 -9.78 2.23
C VAL A 224 -27.44 -10.96 2.54
N LYS A 225 -28.57 -10.66 3.19
CA LYS A 225 -29.57 -11.66 3.58
C LYS A 225 -30.68 -11.80 2.55
N SER A 226 -31.14 -10.67 2.02
CA SER A 226 -32.23 -10.61 1.05
C SER A 226 -32.25 -9.25 0.35
N LYS A 227 -32.92 -9.18 -0.80
CA LYS A 227 -33.19 -7.93 -1.52
C LYS A 227 -34.67 -7.79 -1.88
N THR A 228 -35.15 -6.55 -1.91
CA THR A 228 -36.42 -6.13 -2.52
C THR A 228 -36.13 -5.50 -3.89
N GLU A 229 -37.11 -4.87 -4.51
CA GLU A 229 -36.91 -4.07 -5.74
C GLU A 229 -35.99 -2.86 -5.53
N ASP A 230 -35.93 -2.33 -4.31
CA ASP A 230 -35.31 -1.03 -4.01
C ASP A 230 -34.32 -1.05 -2.83
N SER A 231 -34.15 -2.21 -2.17
CA SER A 231 -33.43 -2.29 -0.91
C SER A 231 -32.72 -3.63 -0.75
N VAL A 232 -31.54 -3.60 -0.16
CA VAL A 232 -30.71 -4.74 0.20
C VAL A 232 -30.64 -4.80 1.72
N LYS A 233 -31.15 -5.88 2.31
CA LYS A 233 -31.05 -6.14 3.75
C LYS A 233 -29.81 -6.95 4.04
N CYS A 234 -28.98 -6.45 4.94
CA CYS A 234 -27.75 -7.11 5.34
C CYS A 234 -27.72 -7.37 6.85
N GLU A 235 -26.95 -8.38 7.25
CA GLU A 235 -26.55 -8.63 8.62
C GLU A 235 -25.10 -8.14 8.80
N VAL A 236 -24.85 -7.30 9.79
CA VAL A 236 -23.51 -6.79 10.07
C VAL A 236 -22.64 -7.93 10.60
N ILE A 237 -21.53 -8.20 9.94
CA ILE A 237 -20.55 -9.20 10.38
C ILE A 237 -19.49 -8.49 11.20
N ASP A 238 -18.77 -7.55 10.58
CA ASP A 238 -17.81 -6.67 11.25
C ASP A 238 -18.41 -5.27 11.38
N GLY A 239 -18.69 -4.88 12.62
CA GLY A 239 -19.28 -3.58 12.96
C GLY A 239 -18.29 -2.41 12.97
N GLY A 240 -18.81 -1.19 13.12
CA GLY A 240 -18.01 0.03 13.12
C GLY A 240 -18.85 1.30 13.03
N GLU A 241 -18.19 2.45 12.92
CA GLU A 241 -18.85 3.75 12.77
C GLU A 241 -19.07 4.08 11.29
N LEU A 242 -20.32 3.96 10.82
CA LEU A 242 -20.73 4.38 9.48
C LEU A 242 -20.96 5.89 9.44
N LYS A 243 -20.28 6.56 8.50
CA LYS A 243 -20.45 8.00 8.21
C LYS A 243 -21.13 8.18 6.85
N SER A 244 -21.38 9.42 6.47
CA SER A 244 -21.90 9.74 5.15
C SER A 244 -20.89 9.38 4.05
N ARG A 245 -21.39 9.01 2.87
CA ARG A 245 -20.59 8.91 1.61
C ARG A 245 -19.41 7.94 1.67
N ARG A 246 -19.54 6.87 2.46
CA ARG A 246 -18.54 5.81 2.54
C ARG A 246 -18.55 4.96 1.28
N HIS A 247 -17.39 4.45 0.89
CA HIS A 247 -17.26 3.58 -0.27
C HIS A 247 -17.91 2.23 0.03
N LEU A 248 -18.69 1.70 -0.91
CA LEU A 248 -19.29 0.37 -0.87
C LEU A 248 -18.69 -0.50 -1.98
N ASN A 249 -18.26 -1.71 -1.64
CA ASN A 249 -17.78 -2.72 -2.58
C ASN A 249 -18.50 -4.05 -2.32
N VAL A 250 -18.71 -4.84 -3.37
CA VAL A 250 -19.23 -6.20 -3.24
C VAL A 250 -18.05 -7.14 -3.48
N ARG A 251 -17.68 -7.94 -2.48
CA ARG A 251 -16.51 -8.82 -2.64
C ARG A 251 -16.70 -9.78 -3.82
N GLY A 252 -15.72 -9.80 -4.72
CA GLY A 252 -15.70 -10.65 -5.91
C GLY A 252 -16.59 -10.16 -7.06
N LYS A 253 -17.19 -8.96 -6.96
CA LYS A 253 -18.06 -8.40 -8.02
C LYS A 253 -17.84 -6.90 -8.16
N SER A 254 -17.70 -6.44 -9.39
CA SER A 254 -17.66 -5.01 -9.65
C SER A 254 -19.04 -4.50 -10.07
N ALA A 255 -19.35 -3.24 -9.70
CA ALA A 255 -20.60 -2.59 -10.09
C ALA A 255 -20.69 -2.47 -11.62
N THR A 256 -21.88 -2.59 -12.22
CA THR A 256 -22.15 -2.50 -13.66
C THR A 256 -22.05 -1.05 -14.22
N LEU A 257 -21.32 -0.19 -13.52
CA LEU A 257 -21.04 1.18 -13.94
C LEU A 257 -19.96 1.22 -15.05
N PRO A 258 -20.02 2.22 -15.96
CA PRO A 258 -18.95 2.45 -16.94
C PRO A 258 -17.65 2.84 -16.22
N SER A 259 -16.50 2.34 -16.72
CA SER A 259 -15.20 2.63 -16.11
C SER A 259 -14.78 4.11 -16.22
N ILE A 260 -15.26 4.84 -17.23
CA ILE A 260 -15.06 6.29 -17.35
C ILE A 260 -16.43 6.96 -17.25
N THR A 261 -16.64 7.72 -16.17
CA THR A 261 -17.89 8.46 -15.94
C THR A 261 -17.90 9.79 -16.71
N GLU A 262 -19.05 10.45 -16.80
CA GLU A 262 -19.15 11.80 -17.37
C GLU A 262 -18.21 12.80 -16.67
N LYS A 263 -18.10 12.69 -15.33
CA LYS A 263 -17.16 13.50 -14.55
C LYS A 263 -15.71 13.18 -14.93
N ASP A 264 -15.36 11.90 -15.09
CA ASP A 264 -14.01 11.52 -15.48
C ASP A 264 -13.67 12.08 -16.86
N TRP A 265 -14.61 12.13 -17.81
CA TRP A 265 -14.40 12.79 -19.10
C TRP A 265 -14.10 14.29 -18.98
N ASP A 266 -14.72 14.98 -18.03
CA ASP A 266 -14.41 16.39 -17.76
C ASP A 266 -13.03 16.56 -17.11
N ASP A 267 -12.66 15.65 -16.19
CA ASP A 267 -11.32 15.60 -15.61
C ASP A 267 -10.24 15.27 -16.68
N ILE A 268 -10.55 14.39 -17.63
CA ILE A 268 -9.69 14.06 -18.77
C ILE A 268 -9.50 15.29 -19.65
N LYS A 269 -10.55 16.00 -20.04
CA LYS A 269 -10.42 17.26 -20.83
C LYS A 269 -9.53 18.27 -20.11
N PHE A 270 -9.75 18.47 -18.81
CA PHE A 270 -8.91 19.33 -17.98
C PHE A 270 -7.43 18.92 -17.99
N GLY A 271 -7.14 17.62 -17.93
CA GLY A 271 -5.77 17.09 -18.04
C GLY A 271 -5.14 17.33 -19.42
N VAL A 272 -5.91 17.21 -20.51
CA VAL A 272 -5.44 17.48 -21.88
C VAL A 272 -5.09 18.97 -22.03
N ASP A 273 -5.98 19.86 -21.60
CA ASP A 273 -5.75 21.30 -21.63
C ASP A 273 -4.48 21.70 -20.85
N ASN A 274 -4.19 20.96 -19.78
CA ASN A 274 -3.02 21.14 -18.96
C ASN A 274 -1.78 20.36 -19.38
N GLN A 275 -1.85 19.53 -20.43
CA GLN A 275 -0.72 18.71 -20.90
C GLN A 275 -0.08 17.91 -19.75
N VAL A 276 -0.90 17.19 -18.97
CA VAL A 276 -0.38 16.24 -17.96
C VAL A 276 0.35 15.09 -18.64
N ASP A 277 1.23 14.40 -17.93
CA ASP A 277 2.08 13.35 -18.51
C ASP A 277 1.39 11.96 -18.48
N PHE A 278 0.57 11.70 -17.46
CA PHE A 278 -0.08 10.41 -17.24
C PHE A 278 -1.55 10.55 -16.83
N TYR A 279 -2.38 9.63 -17.31
CA TYR A 279 -3.65 9.27 -16.66
C TYR A 279 -3.50 7.96 -15.89
N ALA A 280 -3.87 7.98 -14.61
CA ALA A 280 -4.16 6.76 -13.87
C ALA A 280 -5.68 6.51 -13.91
N VAL A 281 -6.10 5.46 -14.62
CA VAL A 281 -7.52 5.19 -14.89
C VAL A 281 -8.06 4.18 -13.89
N SER A 282 -9.08 4.58 -13.15
CA SER A 282 -9.67 3.79 -12.06
C SER A 282 -10.66 2.74 -12.58
N PHE A 283 -10.77 1.62 -11.87
CA PHE A 283 -11.72 0.52 -12.10
C PHE A 283 -11.82 0.06 -13.57
N VAL A 284 -10.67 -0.10 -14.22
CA VAL A 284 -10.60 -0.61 -15.59
C VAL A 284 -10.95 -2.09 -15.61
N LYS A 285 -11.97 -2.46 -16.38
CA LYS A 285 -12.46 -3.84 -16.48
C LYS A 285 -11.97 -4.60 -17.70
N ASP A 286 -11.69 -3.88 -18.79
CA ASP A 286 -11.31 -4.45 -20.07
C ASP A 286 -10.43 -3.48 -20.88
N ALA A 287 -9.95 -3.98 -22.03
CA ALA A 287 -9.11 -3.21 -22.94
C ALA A 287 -9.87 -2.14 -23.74
N GLU A 288 -11.20 -2.26 -23.87
CA GLU A 288 -12.01 -1.34 -24.67
C GLU A 288 -11.96 0.06 -24.07
N VAL A 289 -12.08 0.17 -22.75
CA VAL A 289 -11.92 1.42 -22.00
C VAL A 289 -10.59 2.12 -22.30
N ILE A 290 -9.51 1.34 -22.39
CA ILE A 290 -8.17 1.88 -22.69
C ILE A 290 -8.07 2.36 -24.13
N HIS A 291 -8.65 1.60 -25.07
CA HIS A 291 -8.70 2.01 -26.47
C HIS A 291 -9.54 3.26 -26.68
N GLU A 292 -10.68 3.38 -26.00
CA GLU A 292 -11.54 4.56 -26.03
C GLU A 292 -10.76 5.81 -25.61
N LEU A 293 -10.11 5.78 -24.45
CA LEU A 293 -9.31 6.90 -23.97
C LEU A 293 -8.14 7.23 -24.91
N LYS A 294 -7.38 6.22 -25.37
CA LYS A 294 -6.24 6.46 -26.28
C LYS A 294 -6.68 7.03 -27.63
N ASN A 295 -7.84 6.61 -28.14
CA ASN A 295 -8.41 7.17 -29.37
C ASN A 295 -8.81 8.64 -29.17
N TYR A 296 -9.43 8.97 -28.03
CA TYR A 296 -9.73 10.35 -27.67
C TYR A 296 -8.45 11.21 -27.59
N LEU A 297 -7.43 10.78 -26.85
CA LEU A 297 -6.16 11.50 -26.72
C LEU A 297 -5.49 11.74 -28.07
N LYS A 298 -5.48 10.71 -28.93
CA LYS A 298 -4.98 10.82 -30.30
C LYS A 298 -5.78 11.84 -31.13
N SER A 299 -7.10 11.91 -30.97
CA SER A 299 -7.94 12.88 -31.67
C SER A 299 -7.66 14.32 -31.23
N CYS A 300 -7.23 14.52 -29.99
CA CYS A 300 -6.77 15.81 -29.45
C CYS A 300 -5.31 16.14 -29.81
N GLY A 301 -4.56 15.20 -30.41
CA GLY A 301 -3.12 15.35 -30.63
C GLY A 301 -2.30 15.35 -29.33
N ALA A 302 -2.82 14.76 -28.25
CA ALA A 302 -2.19 14.70 -26.94
C ALA A 302 -1.35 13.42 -26.80
N ASP A 303 -0.09 13.57 -26.40
CA ASP A 303 0.83 12.45 -26.11
C ASP A 303 0.88 12.19 -24.61
N ILE A 304 -0.24 11.71 -24.06
CA ILE A 304 -0.41 11.43 -22.62
C ILE A 304 -0.48 9.92 -22.44
N GLN A 305 0.29 9.39 -21.50
CA GLN A 305 0.39 7.95 -21.27
C GLN A 305 -0.78 7.45 -20.39
N VAL A 306 -1.32 6.27 -20.70
CA VAL A 306 -2.46 5.69 -19.98
C VAL A 306 -2.03 4.51 -19.11
N ILE A 307 -2.20 4.65 -17.80
CA ILE A 307 -1.87 3.68 -16.75
C ILE A 307 -3.17 3.15 -16.11
N PRO A 308 -3.73 2.01 -16.55
CA PRO A 308 -4.85 1.37 -15.85
C PRO A 308 -4.48 0.99 -14.43
N LYS A 309 -5.39 1.24 -13.49
CA LYS A 309 -5.34 0.72 -12.13
C LYS A 309 -5.99 -0.66 -12.12
N ILE A 310 -5.18 -1.68 -11.82
CA ILE A 310 -5.63 -3.06 -11.64
C ILE A 310 -6.13 -3.19 -10.20
N GLU A 311 -7.45 -3.05 -10.04
CA GLU A 311 -8.06 -2.84 -8.73
C GLU A 311 -9.44 -3.45 -8.56
N SER A 312 -9.90 -4.22 -9.54
CA SER A 312 -11.22 -4.87 -9.54
C SER A 312 -11.10 -6.36 -9.83
N ALA A 313 -12.07 -7.15 -9.36
CA ALA A 313 -12.13 -8.58 -9.70
C ALA A 313 -12.23 -8.80 -11.22
N ASP A 314 -12.97 -7.96 -11.92
CA ASP A 314 -13.16 -8.00 -13.38
C ASP A 314 -11.85 -7.76 -14.16
N SER A 315 -10.91 -7.01 -13.59
CA SER A 315 -9.64 -6.72 -14.24
C SER A 315 -8.73 -7.96 -14.34
N ILE A 316 -8.91 -8.96 -13.47
CA ILE A 316 -8.00 -10.11 -13.37
C ILE A 316 -8.12 -11.06 -14.59
N PRO A 317 -9.32 -11.53 -14.99
CA PRO A 317 -9.46 -12.34 -16.21
C PRO A 317 -9.00 -11.61 -17.47
N ASN A 318 -9.09 -10.27 -17.48
CA ASN A 318 -8.75 -9.43 -18.63
C ASN A 318 -7.34 -8.84 -18.55
N LEU A 319 -6.55 -9.21 -17.54
CA LEU A 319 -5.29 -8.55 -17.18
C LEU A 319 -4.35 -8.38 -18.37
N HIS A 320 -4.12 -9.47 -19.11
CA HIS A 320 -3.21 -9.45 -20.26
C HIS A 320 -3.70 -8.48 -21.34
N SER A 321 -5.00 -8.47 -21.66
CA SER A 321 -5.55 -7.56 -22.68
C SER A 321 -5.48 -6.10 -22.25
N ILE A 322 -5.79 -5.80 -20.98
CA ILE A 322 -5.71 -4.45 -20.41
C ILE A 322 -4.27 -3.94 -20.51
N ILE A 323 -3.30 -4.73 -20.01
CA ILE A 323 -1.89 -4.37 -20.06
C ILE A 323 -1.43 -4.23 -21.51
N THR A 324 -1.89 -5.08 -22.44
CA THR A 324 -1.52 -4.98 -23.87
C THR A 324 -1.99 -3.67 -24.51
N ALA A 325 -3.16 -3.17 -24.14
CA ALA A 325 -3.71 -1.92 -24.68
C ALA A 325 -3.09 -0.65 -24.07
N SER A 326 -2.56 -0.73 -22.84
CA SER A 326 -2.09 0.42 -22.05
C SER A 326 -0.61 0.79 -22.29
N ASP A 327 -0.12 1.83 -21.61
CA ASP A 327 1.30 2.21 -21.60
C ASP A 327 2.05 1.70 -20.35
N GLY A 328 1.30 1.16 -19.39
CA GLY A 328 1.77 0.60 -18.13
C GLY A 328 0.63 0.00 -17.33
N ALA A 329 0.85 -0.23 -16.04
CA ALA A 329 -0.22 -0.57 -15.10
C ALA A 329 0.12 -0.09 -13.69
N MET A 330 -0.90 0.08 -12.87
CA MET A 330 -0.77 0.32 -11.43
C MET A 330 -1.41 -0.84 -10.66
N VAL A 331 -0.66 -1.48 -9.78
CA VAL A 331 -1.19 -2.41 -8.79
C VAL A 331 -1.78 -1.58 -7.66
N ALA A 332 -3.09 -1.32 -7.71
CA ALA A 332 -3.80 -0.49 -6.74
C ALA A 332 -4.38 -1.38 -5.62
N ARG A 333 -3.50 -1.68 -4.65
CA ARG A 333 -3.70 -2.73 -3.64
C ARG A 333 -4.83 -2.48 -2.66
N GLY A 334 -5.23 -1.21 -2.48
CA GLY A 334 -6.32 -0.82 -1.59
C GLY A 334 -7.65 -1.43 -2.04
N ASP A 335 -8.13 -0.97 -3.19
CA ASP A 335 -9.38 -1.48 -3.77
C ASP A 335 -9.24 -2.94 -4.21
N LEU A 336 -8.08 -3.36 -4.73
CA LEU A 336 -7.85 -4.77 -5.08
C LEU A 336 -8.03 -5.73 -3.89
N GLY A 337 -7.54 -5.34 -2.70
CA GLY A 337 -7.69 -6.12 -1.47
C GLY A 337 -9.09 -6.03 -0.83
N ALA A 338 -9.90 -5.06 -1.26
CA ALA A 338 -11.32 -5.04 -0.93
C ALA A 338 -12.08 -6.03 -1.82
N GLU A 339 -11.82 -6.00 -3.12
CA GLU A 339 -12.52 -6.80 -4.13
C GLU A 339 -12.15 -8.29 -4.06
N LEU A 340 -10.91 -8.62 -3.69
CA LEU A 340 -10.39 -9.99 -3.67
C LEU A 340 -10.01 -10.45 -2.25
N PRO A 341 -9.81 -11.77 -2.02
CA PRO A 341 -9.17 -12.24 -0.79
C PRO A 341 -7.80 -11.57 -0.61
N ILE A 342 -7.53 -11.05 0.58
CA ILE A 342 -6.35 -10.23 0.86
C ILE A 342 -5.03 -10.99 0.66
N GLU A 343 -5.06 -12.31 0.82
CA GLU A 343 -3.94 -13.22 0.61
C GLU A 343 -3.57 -13.41 -0.87
N GLU A 344 -4.49 -13.12 -1.80
CA GLU A 344 -4.24 -13.20 -3.25
C GLU A 344 -3.52 -11.94 -3.76
N VAL A 345 -3.67 -10.80 -3.11
CA VAL A 345 -3.12 -9.50 -3.56
C VAL A 345 -1.61 -9.54 -3.78
N PRO A 346 -0.78 -10.11 -2.87
CA PRO A 346 0.66 -10.21 -3.12
C PRO A 346 1.02 -11.10 -4.32
N LEU A 347 0.25 -12.17 -4.57
CA LEU A 347 0.48 -13.07 -5.70
C LEU A 347 0.16 -12.35 -7.03
N LEU A 348 -0.97 -11.65 -7.06
CA LEU A 348 -1.39 -10.85 -8.21
C LEU A 348 -0.43 -9.67 -8.46
N GLN A 349 0.09 -9.02 -7.41
CA GLN A 349 1.14 -8.00 -7.57
C GLN A 349 2.33 -8.56 -8.34
N GLU A 350 2.86 -9.72 -7.93
CA GLU A 350 4.00 -10.36 -8.60
C GLU A 350 3.68 -10.72 -10.06
N GLU A 351 2.46 -11.19 -10.34
CA GLU A 351 1.99 -11.50 -11.70
C GLU A 351 1.86 -10.25 -12.59
N ILE A 352 1.24 -9.18 -12.07
CA ILE A 352 1.06 -7.91 -12.80
C ILE A 352 2.43 -7.30 -13.12
N ILE A 353 3.35 -7.29 -12.15
CA ILE A 353 4.73 -6.80 -12.36
C ILE A 353 5.43 -7.64 -13.43
N ARG A 354 5.40 -8.97 -13.34
CA ARG A 354 6.02 -9.85 -14.34
C ARG A 354 5.45 -9.64 -15.74
N THR A 355 4.13 -9.45 -15.85
CA THR A 355 3.44 -9.23 -17.13
C THR A 355 3.82 -7.88 -17.74
N CYS A 356 3.84 -6.80 -16.96
CA CYS A 356 4.28 -5.49 -17.45
C CYS A 356 5.74 -5.54 -17.93
N ARG A 357 6.61 -6.16 -17.13
CA ARG A 357 8.05 -6.28 -17.45
C ARG A 357 8.31 -7.11 -18.70
N SER A 358 7.58 -8.20 -18.92
CA SER A 358 7.73 -9.02 -20.13
C SER A 358 7.32 -8.28 -21.41
N MET A 359 6.43 -7.30 -21.27
CA MET A 359 5.97 -6.43 -22.37
C MET A 359 6.75 -5.11 -22.48
N GLY A 360 7.73 -4.87 -21.59
CA GLY A 360 8.47 -3.60 -21.55
C GLY A 360 7.62 -2.39 -21.14
N LYS A 361 6.56 -2.62 -20.37
CA LYS A 361 5.64 -1.58 -19.89
C LYS A 361 5.91 -1.24 -18.43
N ALA A 362 5.71 0.03 -18.08
CA ALA A 362 5.97 0.52 -16.73
C ALA A 362 4.95 -0.03 -15.73
N VAL A 363 5.38 -0.39 -14.52
CA VAL A 363 4.48 -0.83 -13.46
C VAL A 363 4.70 -0.06 -12.16
N ILE A 364 3.59 0.37 -11.55
CA ILE A 364 3.55 1.12 -10.29
C ILE A 364 2.93 0.25 -9.21
N VAL A 365 3.60 0.10 -8.07
CA VAL A 365 3.00 -0.51 -6.86
C VAL A 365 2.49 0.59 -5.96
N ALA A 366 1.20 0.51 -5.61
CA ALA A 366 0.48 1.60 -4.96
C ALA A 366 -0.28 1.17 -3.70
N THR A 367 -0.56 2.19 -2.87
CA THR A 367 -1.41 2.15 -1.67
C THR A 367 -0.79 1.45 -0.47
N ASN A 368 -0.92 2.06 0.72
CA ASN A 368 -0.50 1.53 2.03
C ASN A 368 0.98 1.11 2.14
N MET A 369 1.90 1.71 1.36
CA MET A 369 3.32 1.35 1.45
C MET A 369 3.95 1.86 2.75
N LEU A 370 3.53 3.03 3.25
CA LEU A 370 4.01 3.64 4.48
C LEU A 370 2.84 4.19 5.32
N GLU A 371 1.69 3.51 5.32
CA GLU A 371 0.41 4.00 5.88
C GLU A 371 0.54 4.54 7.32
N SER A 372 1.31 3.85 8.18
CA SER A 372 1.54 4.28 9.56
C SER A 372 2.18 5.67 9.66
N MET A 373 2.91 6.10 8.62
CA MET A 373 3.59 7.39 8.55
C MET A 373 2.65 8.57 8.31
N ILE A 374 1.36 8.33 8.05
CA ILE A 374 0.33 9.38 8.11
C ILE A 374 0.31 10.00 9.52
N VAL A 375 0.45 9.18 10.56
CA VAL A 375 0.33 9.61 11.96
C VAL A 375 1.61 9.46 12.77
N HIS A 376 2.56 8.62 12.33
CA HIS A 376 3.81 8.32 13.05
C HIS A 376 5.05 8.78 12.28
N PRO A 377 6.11 9.25 12.96
CA PRO A 377 7.31 9.75 12.28
C PRO A 377 8.21 8.65 11.70
N THR A 378 7.93 7.37 11.97
CA THR A 378 8.74 6.22 11.60
C THR A 378 7.86 5.08 11.10
N PRO A 379 8.26 4.38 10.04
CA PRO A 379 7.50 3.26 9.49
C PRO A 379 7.63 2.01 10.36
N THR A 380 6.71 1.07 10.15
CA THR A 380 6.83 -0.29 10.67
C THR A 380 7.90 -1.09 9.92
N ARG A 381 8.31 -2.23 10.47
CA ARG A 381 9.23 -3.14 9.75
C ARG A 381 8.56 -3.80 8.55
N ALA A 382 7.24 -4.02 8.61
CA ALA A 382 6.46 -4.59 7.52
C ALA A 382 6.44 -3.64 6.31
N GLU A 383 6.17 -2.35 6.54
CA GLU A 383 6.17 -1.31 5.50
C GLU A 383 7.53 -1.16 4.81
N VAL A 384 8.63 -1.19 5.58
CA VAL A 384 9.99 -1.19 5.00
C VAL A 384 10.23 -2.45 4.16
N SER A 385 9.76 -3.61 4.62
CA SER A 385 9.88 -4.86 3.86
C SER A 385 9.06 -4.83 2.58
N ASP A 386 7.86 -4.23 2.62
CA ASP A 386 6.95 -4.11 1.48
C ASP A 386 7.59 -3.32 0.32
N ILE A 387 8.18 -2.15 0.62
CA ILE A 387 8.93 -1.37 -0.37
C ILE A 387 10.09 -2.19 -0.95
N ALA A 388 10.87 -2.87 -0.10
CA ALA A 388 12.00 -3.67 -0.55
C ALA A 388 11.56 -4.86 -1.41
N ILE A 389 10.38 -5.44 -1.17
CA ILE A 389 9.82 -6.52 -1.99
C ILE A 389 9.40 -5.97 -3.35
N ALA A 390 8.58 -4.91 -3.40
CA ALA A 390 8.14 -4.30 -4.65
C ALA A 390 9.31 -3.90 -5.57
N VAL A 391 10.37 -3.32 -4.98
CA VAL A 391 11.60 -2.96 -5.73
C VAL A 391 12.35 -4.20 -6.24
N ARG A 392 12.40 -5.30 -5.46
CA ARG A 392 13.04 -6.56 -5.88
C ARG A 392 12.27 -7.28 -6.98
N GLU A 393 10.94 -7.24 -6.92
CA GLU A 393 10.07 -7.77 -7.97
C GLU A 393 10.22 -6.99 -9.28
N GLY A 394 10.74 -5.77 -9.20
CA GLY A 394 11.11 -4.96 -10.35
C GLY A 394 10.06 -3.93 -10.71
N ALA A 395 9.33 -3.40 -9.71
CA ALA A 395 8.47 -2.25 -9.89
C ALA A 395 9.26 -1.02 -10.38
N ASP A 396 8.75 -0.35 -11.41
CA ASP A 396 9.36 0.86 -11.97
C ASP A 396 9.10 2.07 -11.08
N ALA A 397 7.97 2.07 -10.36
CA ALA A 397 7.65 3.09 -9.38
C ALA A 397 6.92 2.53 -8.16
N VAL A 398 7.07 3.26 -7.06
CA VAL A 398 6.36 3.05 -5.79
C VAL A 398 5.62 4.34 -5.42
N MET A 399 4.43 4.21 -4.82
CA MET A 399 3.53 5.35 -4.63
C MET A 399 3.17 5.62 -3.18
N LEU A 400 3.17 6.89 -2.81
CA LEU A 400 2.63 7.43 -1.57
C LEU A 400 1.26 8.09 -1.84
N SER A 401 0.28 7.73 -1.03
CA SER A 401 -1.12 8.19 -1.12
C SER A 401 -1.43 9.15 0.03
N GLY A 402 -2.08 8.68 1.10
CA GLY A 402 -2.41 9.50 2.26
C GLY A 402 -1.17 10.04 2.97
N GLU A 403 -0.05 9.32 2.90
CA GLU A 403 1.23 9.66 3.54
C GLU A 403 1.74 11.04 3.11
N THR A 404 1.58 11.40 1.84
CA THR A 404 1.96 12.71 1.29
C THR A 404 0.79 13.65 1.11
N ALA A 405 -0.43 13.15 0.88
CA ALA A 405 -1.58 14.01 0.66
C ALA A 405 -2.03 14.75 1.94
N HIS A 406 -2.17 14.02 3.05
CA HIS A 406 -2.71 14.56 4.31
C HIS A 406 -1.96 14.06 5.56
N GLY A 407 -0.81 13.43 5.37
CA GLY A 407 0.01 12.88 6.45
C GLY A 407 0.76 13.95 7.23
N LYS A 408 1.09 13.65 8.49
CA LYS A 408 1.89 14.53 9.37
C LYS A 408 3.38 14.56 9.01
N PHE A 409 3.86 13.58 8.25
CA PHE A 409 5.29 13.40 7.98
C PHE A 409 5.62 13.16 6.48
N PRO A 410 5.11 14.00 5.55
CA PRO A 410 5.20 13.75 4.11
C PRO A 410 6.66 13.65 3.62
N LEU A 411 7.53 14.58 4.05
CA LEU A 411 8.95 14.55 3.68
C LEU A 411 9.68 13.33 4.25
N LYS A 412 9.31 12.86 5.45
CA LYS A 412 9.94 11.66 6.02
C LYS A 412 9.51 10.42 5.25
N ALA A 413 8.25 10.33 4.83
CA ALA A 413 7.75 9.22 4.02
C ALA A 413 8.51 9.12 2.69
N VAL A 414 8.69 10.25 1.97
CA VAL A 414 9.49 10.27 0.73
C VAL A 414 10.94 9.86 0.99
N ASN A 415 11.58 10.36 2.06
CA ASN A 415 12.95 9.99 2.41
C ASN A 415 13.11 8.50 2.74
N VAL A 416 12.13 7.89 3.42
CA VAL A 416 12.10 6.45 3.68
C VAL A 416 11.98 5.69 2.36
N MET A 417 11.03 6.06 1.51
CA MET A 417 10.83 5.44 0.20
C MET A 417 12.10 5.50 -0.66
N HIS A 418 12.77 6.67 -0.68
CA HIS A 418 14.06 6.86 -1.35
C HIS A 418 15.14 5.95 -0.79
N THR A 419 15.33 5.97 0.53
CA THR A 419 16.41 5.24 1.23
C THR A 419 16.27 3.73 1.05
N VAL A 420 15.05 3.20 1.23
CA VAL A 420 14.78 1.76 1.11
C VAL A 420 14.95 1.29 -0.32
N SER A 421 14.42 2.04 -1.30
CA SER A 421 14.56 1.71 -2.72
C SER A 421 16.03 1.70 -3.14
N LEU A 422 16.77 2.76 -2.83
CA LEU A 422 18.19 2.87 -3.17
C LEU A 422 19.03 1.75 -2.55
N ARG A 423 18.78 1.43 -1.27
CA ARG A 423 19.49 0.35 -0.57
C ARG A 423 19.18 -1.01 -1.20
N THR A 424 17.93 -1.25 -1.56
CA THR A 424 17.48 -2.50 -2.18
C THR A 424 18.13 -2.69 -3.55
N GLU A 425 18.07 -1.69 -4.42
CA GLU A 425 18.72 -1.69 -5.75
C GLU A 425 20.23 -1.95 -5.64
N SER A 426 20.91 -1.32 -4.69
CA SER A 426 22.35 -1.50 -4.47
C SER A 426 22.70 -2.93 -4.05
N SER A 427 21.84 -3.59 -3.30
CA SER A 427 22.06 -4.98 -2.88
C SER A 427 21.92 -5.97 -4.03
N LEU A 428 21.02 -5.70 -4.99
CA LEU A 428 20.84 -6.51 -6.20
C LEU A 428 22.05 -6.43 -7.14
N MET A 429 22.68 -5.26 -7.26
CA MET A 429 23.85 -5.06 -8.12
C MET A 429 25.13 -5.69 -7.55
N SER A 430 25.20 -5.91 -6.24
CA SER A 430 26.42 -6.34 -5.55
C SER A 430 26.65 -7.85 -5.51
N GLY A 431 25.86 -8.65 -6.25
CA GLY A 431 26.13 -10.08 -6.44
C GLY A 431 26.28 -10.87 -5.13
N GLY A 432 25.21 -10.91 -4.31
CA GLY A 432 24.99 -11.99 -3.34
C GLY A 432 26.03 -12.23 -2.25
N THR A 433 27.00 -11.34 -2.01
CA THR A 433 27.95 -11.51 -0.89
C THR A 433 27.79 -10.36 0.09
N LEU A 434 27.14 -10.64 1.21
CA LEU A 434 27.07 -9.79 2.38
C LEU A 434 28.42 -9.79 3.12
N SER A 435 29.52 -9.49 2.41
CA SER A 435 30.89 -9.52 2.93
C SER A 435 31.15 -8.45 4.00
N SER A 436 30.23 -7.50 4.19
CA SER A 436 30.36 -6.37 5.09
C SER A 436 29.77 -6.57 6.49
N LEU A 437 29.10 -7.69 6.80
CA LEU A 437 28.59 -7.91 8.18
C LEU A 437 29.71 -8.13 9.19
N ASN A 438 30.81 -8.80 8.81
CA ASN A 438 31.91 -9.09 9.74
C ASN A 438 32.76 -7.87 10.11
N GLN A 439 32.63 -6.76 9.39
CA GLN A 439 33.24 -5.47 9.77
C GLN A 439 32.31 -4.58 10.59
N ALA A 440 30.99 -4.82 10.57
CA ALA A 440 30.00 -3.99 11.27
C ALA A 440 29.87 -4.30 12.78
N PHE A 441 30.45 -5.40 13.27
CA PHE A 441 30.28 -5.86 14.66
C PHE A 441 31.57 -6.06 15.45
N LYS A 442 32.74 -5.63 14.95
CA LYS A 442 33.94 -5.55 15.78
C LYS A 442 33.95 -4.22 16.51
N VAL A 443 33.42 -4.25 17.72
CA VAL A 443 33.71 -3.26 18.76
C VAL A 443 34.87 -3.83 19.57
N ASP A 444 36.06 -3.23 19.44
CA ASP A 444 37.15 -3.40 20.42
C ASP A 444 36.97 -2.38 21.56
#